data_AF-A0A7Y2JUK3-F1
#
_entry.id   AF-A0A7Y2JUK3-F1
#
_cell.length_a   1.000
_cell.length_b   1.000
_cell.length_c   1.000
_cell.angle_alpha   90.00
_cell.angle_beta   90.00
_cell.angle_gamma   90.00
#
_symmetry.space_group_name_H-M   'P 1'
#
loop_
_entity.id
_entity.type
_entity.pdbx_description
1 polymer ?
#
loop_
_entity_poly.entity_id
_entity_poly.type
_entity_poly.pdbx_seq_one_letter_code
_entity_poly.pdbx_strand_id
1 'polypeptide(L)'
;MTEPDSPQLVDGSEPSAPEDLFRRLQELSIPTNTATHPPVFTVEEAKSLRGELGGCHTKNLFLKDKKGVMWLVVCPEDRAVDLKGLAERLGS
;
A
#
# COMPACT_ATOMS: atom_id res chain seq x y z
N MET A 1 23.71 -10.70 20.06
CA MET A 1 22.76 -9.71 19.51
C MET A 1 21.83 -10.53 18.64
N THR A 2 20.69 -10.93 19.19
CA THR A 2 19.72 -11.79 18.50
C THR A 2 19.09 -10.93 17.40
N GLU A 3 19.22 -11.35 16.14
CA GLU A 3 18.44 -10.79 15.03
C GLU A 3 16.97 -10.74 15.48
N PRO A 4 16.25 -9.61 15.32
CA PRO A 4 14.83 -9.59 15.62
C PRO A 4 14.14 -10.63 14.73
N ASP A 5 13.28 -11.46 15.32
CA ASP A 5 12.45 -12.43 14.59
C ASP A 5 11.88 -11.77 13.34
N SER A 6 12.24 -12.31 12.16
CA SER A 6 11.70 -11.86 10.89
C SER A 6 10.17 -11.83 11.00
N PRO A 7 9.50 -10.74 10.60
CA PRO A 7 8.05 -10.66 10.72
C PRO A 7 7.42 -11.80 9.92
N GLN A 8 6.70 -12.70 10.59
CA GLN A 8 5.97 -13.79 9.94
C GLN A 8 4.53 -13.38 9.64
N LEU A 9 4.00 -13.80 8.51
CA LEU A 9 2.58 -13.64 8.19
C LEU A 9 1.73 -14.60 9.04
N VAL A 10 0.42 -14.35 9.11
CA VAL A 10 -0.52 -15.14 9.93
C VAL A 10 -0.57 -16.62 9.52
N ASP A 11 -0.22 -16.92 8.28
CA ASP A 11 -0.13 -18.28 7.73
C ASP A 11 1.25 -18.94 7.92
N GLY A 12 2.18 -18.28 8.62
CA GLY A 12 3.54 -18.76 8.87
C GLY A 12 4.50 -18.59 7.68
N SER A 13 4.06 -17.96 6.59
CA SER A 13 4.94 -17.64 5.47
C SER A 13 5.76 -16.36 5.72
N GLU A 14 6.88 -16.24 5.00
CA GLU A 14 7.68 -15.02 5.00
C GLU A 14 7.03 -13.95 4.12
N PRO A 15 7.07 -12.66 4.51
CA PRO A 15 6.64 -11.57 3.67
C PRO A 15 7.41 -11.55 2.35
N SER A 16 6.70 -11.35 1.25
CA SER A 16 7.33 -11.26 -0.07
C SER A 16 8.33 -10.10 -0.14
N ALA A 17 9.48 -10.35 -0.76
CA ALA A 17 10.43 -9.30 -1.10
C ALA A 17 9.93 -8.50 -2.33
N PRO A 18 10.41 -7.26 -2.56
CA PRO A 18 10.07 -6.49 -3.75
C PRO A 18 10.29 -7.26 -5.06
N GLU A 19 11.35 -8.08 -5.12
CA GLU A 19 11.71 -8.90 -6.27
C GLU A 19 10.64 -9.95 -6.60
N ASP A 20 10.00 -10.54 -5.58
CA ASP A 20 8.91 -11.51 -5.78
C ASP A 20 7.69 -10.84 -6.42
N LEU A 21 7.37 -9.62 -6.02
CA LEU A 21 6.29 -8.83 -6.61
C LEU A 21 6.60 -8.47 -8.07
N PHE A 22 7.80 -7.96 -8.35
CA PHE A 22 8.17 -7.60 -9.72
C PHE A 22 8.18 -8.81 -10.66
N ARG A 23 8.67 -9.96 -10.19
CA ARG A 23 8.59 -11.22 -10.93
C ARG A 23 7.13 -11.58 -11.24
N ARG A 24 6.24 -11.49 -10.26
CA ARG A 24 4.82 -11.80 -10.44
C ARG A 24 4.14 -10.86 -11.45
N LEU A 25 4.45 -9.56 -11.42
CA LEU A 25 3.91 -8.60 -12.38
C LEU A 25 4.42 -8.87 -13.80
N GLN A 26 5.69 -9.28 -13.94
CA GLN A 26 6.26 -9.71 -15.21
C GLN A 26 5.58 -10.97 -15.77
N GLU A 27 5.34 -11.99 -14.94
CA GLU A 27 4.60 -13.20 -15.34
C GLU A 27 3.20 -12.89 -15.86
N LEU A 28 2.54 -11.88 -15.26
CA LEU A 28 1.22 -11.40 -15.67
C LEU A 28 1.27 -10.43 -16.86
N SER A 29 2.47 -10.15 -17.40
CA SER A 29 2.68 -9.17 -18.47
C SER A 29 2.17 -7.76 -18.15
N ILE A 30 2.27 -7.35 -16.87
CA ILE A 30 1.91 -6.00 -16.41
C ILE A 30 3.18 -5.14 -16.44
N PRO A 31 3.29 -4.17 -17.37
CA PRO A 31 4.46 -3.30 -17.45
C PRO A 31 4.51 -2.36 -16.24
N THR A 32 5.69 -2.20 -15.66
CA THR A 32 5.93 -1.31 -14.51
C THR A 32 7.08 -0.34 -14.79
N ASN A 33 6.99 0.83 -14.18
CA ASN A 33 8.10 1.77 -14.08
C ASN A 33 8.26 2.14 -12.60
N THR A 34 9.44 1.89 -12.04
CA THR A 34 9.73 2.11 -10.62
C THR A 34 10.83 3.14 -10.48
N ALA A 35 10.54 4.26 -9.81
CA ALA A 35 11.54 5.26 -9.45
C ALA A 35 12.01 5.02 -8.00
N THR A 36 13.29 4.68 -7.82
CA THR A 36 13.91 4.55 -6.51
C THR A 36 14.28 5.93 -5.98
N HIS A 37 13.88 6.24 -4.75
CA HIS A 37 14.16 7.52 -4.10
C HIS A 37 14.62 7.30 -2.64
N PRO A 38 15.33 8.27 -2.03
CA PRO A 38 15.63 8.24 -0.61
C PRO A 38 14.34 8.20 0.25
N PRO A 39 14.38 7.64 1.46
CA PRO A 39 13.27 7.74 2.40
C PRO A 39 12.91 9.20 2.67
N VAL A 40 11.62 9.50 2.65
CA VAL A 40 11.05 10.83 2.96
C VAL A 40 10.16 10.72 4.18
N PHE A 41 10.20 11.75 5.02
CA PHE A 41 9.49 11.73 6.31
C PHE A 41 8.44 12.84 6.39
N THR A 42 8.53 13.86 5.55
CA THR A 42 7.52 14.90 5.46
C THR A 42 6.62 14.73 4.24
N VAL A 43 5.38 15.20 4.34
CA VAL A 43 4.43 15.21 3.22
C VAL A 43 4.96 16.04 2.04
N GLU A 44 5.63 17.15 2.35
CA GLU A 44 6.17 18.10 1.36
C GLU A 44 7.33 17.51 0.56
N GLU A 45 8.29 16.87 1.21
CA GLU A 45 9.38 16.13 0.54
C GLU A 45 8.81 15.02 -0.35
N ALA A 46 7.84 14.29 0.19
CA ALA A 46 7.24 13.17 -0.51
C ALA A 46 6.48 13.64 -1.76
N LYS A 47 5.74 14.77 -1.69
CA LYS A 47 5.09 15.37 -2.86
C LYS A 47 6.10 15.89 -3.89
N SER A 48 7.20 16.48 -3.41
CA SER A 48 8.25 17.04 -4.28
C SER A 48 8.98 15.96 -5.09
N LEU A 49 9.33 14.83 -4.45
CA LEU A 49 9.94 13.68 -5.15
C LEU A 49 8.96 12.97 -6.09
N ARG A 50 7.65 13.00 -5.80
CA ARG A 50 6.61 12.38 -6.64
C ARG A 50 6.26 13.18 -7.90
N GLY A 51 6.55 14.48 -7.94
CA GLY A 51 6.12 15.40 -9.00
C GLY A 51 6.59 15.05 -10.42
N GLU A 52 7.58 14.18 -10.56
CA GLU A 52 8.09 13.71 -11.85
C GLU A 52 7.32 12.49 -12.41
N LEU A 53 6.59 11.76 -11.57
CA LEU A 53 5.82 10.58 -11.99
C LEU A 53 4.40 10.99 -12.40
N GLY A 54 4.16 11.02 -13.71
CA GLY A 54 2.83 11.21 -14.26
C GLY A 54 1.86 10.08 -13.88
N GLY A 55 0.56 10.35 -13.92
CA GLY A 55 -0.50 9.37 -13.62
C GLY A 55 -1.28 9.67 -12.35
N CYS A 56 -2.12 8.71 -11.92
CA CYS A 56 -2.92 8.82 -10.70
C CYS A 56 -2.18 8.21 -9.52
N HIS A 57 -1.82 9.05 -8.55
CA HIS A 57 -1.23 8.61 -7.28
C HIS A 57 -2.30 8.11 -6.34
N THR A 58 -2.03 7.00 -5.65
CA THR A 58 -2.98 6.36 -4.73
C THR A 58 -2.51 6.43 -3.29
N LYS A 59 -3.45 6.55 -2.36
CA LYS A 59 -3.25 6.19 -0.94
C LYS A 59 -4.06 4.94 -0.59
N ASN A 60 -3.55 4.20 0.39
CA ASN A 60 -4.13 2.94 0.85
C ASN A 60 -4.56 3.08 2.31
N LEU A 61 -5.80 2.75 2.62
CA LEU A 61 -6.31 2.69 3.98
C LEU A 61 -6.51 1.21 4.34
N PHE A 62 -5.77 0.73 5.34
CA PHE A 62 -5.96 -0.60 5.92
C PHE A 62 -6.87 -0.47 7.14
N LEU A 63 -8.11 -0.93 7.02
CA LEU A 63 -9.18 -0.70 7.96
C LEU A 63 -9.69 -2.02 8.55
N LYS A 64 -10.30 -1.94 9.74
CA LYS A 64 -11.00 -3.03 10.39
C LYS A 64 -12.39 -2.56 10.79
N ASP A 65 -13.40 -3.37 10.53
CA ASP A 65 -14.76 -3.07 10.93
C ASP A 65 -15.11 -3.57 12.35
N LYS A 66 -16.34 -3.29 12.78
CA LYS A 66 -16.82 -3.69 14.11
C LYS A 66 -16.99 -5.21 14.26
N LYS A 67 -17.21 -5.93 13.16
CA LYS A 67 -17.32 -7.40 13.12
C LYS A 67 -15.94 -8.07 13.04
N GLY A 68 -14.88 -7.28 12.88
CA GLY A 68 -13.50 -7.70 12.79
C GLY A 68 -13.00 -8.00 11.38
N VAL A 69 -13.79 -7.71 10.35
CA VAL A 69 -13.42 -7.88 8.95
C VAL A 69 -12.39 -6.81 8.56
N MET A 70 -11.33 -7.25 7.88
CA MET A 70 -10.26 -6.38 7.38
C MET A 70 -10.57 -5.89 5.97
N TRP A 71 -10.28 -4.62 5.70
CA TRP A 71 -10.50 -3.97 4.42
C TRP A 71 -9.23 -3.27 3.94
N LEU A 72 -8.94 -3.36 2.64
CA LEU A 72 -7.94 -2.54 1.97
C LEU A 72 -8.66 -1.62 0.99
N VAL A 73 -8.65 -0.31 1.27
CA VAL A 73 -9.29 0.70 0.43
C VAL A 73 -8.21 1.47 -0.32
N VAL A 74 -8.22 1.34 -1.65
CA VAL A 74 -7.29 2.04 -2.55
C VAL A 74 -8.04 3.19 -3.22
N CYS A 75 -7.50 4.41 -3.14
CA CYS A 75 -8.13 5.58 -3.73
C CYS A 75 -7.09 6.63 -4.14
N PRO A 76 -7.45 7.61 -5.00
CA PRO A 76 -6.57 8.72 -5.32
C PRO A 76 -6.07 9.44 -4.06
N GLU A 77 -4.80 9.87 -4.05
CA GLU A 77 -4.13 10.48 -2.89
C GLU A 77 -4.96 11.63 -2.27
N ASP A 78 -5.48 12.52 -3.12
CA ASP A 78 -6.25 13.71 -2.69
C ASP A 78 -7.72 13.42 -2.38
N ARG A 79 -8.20 12.17 -2.55
CA ARG A 79 -9.60 11.84 -2.29
C ARG A 79 -9.90 11.93 -0.80
N ALA A 80 -10.80 12.82 -0.41
CA ALA A 80 -11.41 12.80 0.91
C ALA A 80 -12.27 11.52 1.05
N VAL A 81 -12.07 10.78 2.13
CA VAL A 81 -12.80 9.53 2.42
C VAL A 81 -13.62 9.73 3.69
N ASP A 82 -14.95 9.74 3.56
CA ASP A 82 -15.85 9.66 4.70
C ASP A 82 -15.93 8.20 5.17
N LEU A 83 -15.24 7.90 6.27
CA LEU A 83 -15.18 6.55 6.83
C LEU A 83 -16.54 6.04 7.31
N LYS A 84 -17.44 6.94 7.75
CA LYS A 84 -18.78 6.53 8.23
C LYS A 84 -19.66 6.11 7.06
N GLY A 85 -19.79 6.98 6.05
CA GLY A 85 -20.53 6.66 4.83
C GLY A 85 -19.91 5.49 4.06
N LEU A 86 -18.59 5.32 4.13
CA LEU A 86 -17.92 4.15 3.55
C LEU A 86 -18.32 2.86 4.25
N ALA A 87 -18.34 2.82 5.59
CA ALA A 87 -18.76 1.63 6.34
C ALA A 87 -20.19 1.21 5.99
N GLU A 88 -21.12 2.17 5.89
CA GLU A 88 -22.50 1.91 5.46
C GLU A 88 -22.58 1.28 4.06
N ARG A 89 -21.81 1.81 3.09
CA ARG A 89 -21.79 1.30 1.71
C ARG A 89 -21.15 -0.08 1.59
N LEU A 90 -20.18 -0.39 2.44
CA LEU A 90 -19.53 -1.70 2.47
C LEU A 90 -20.35 -2.76 3.22
N GLY A 91 -21.46 -2.38 3.87
CA GLY A 91 -22.29 -3.29 4.67
C GLY A 91 -21.62 -3.73 5.99
N SER A 92 -20.72 -2.88 6.50
CA SER A 92 -19.73 -3.18 7.52
C SER A 92 -20.19 -2.76 8.92
#